data_AF-A0A0L0FC75-F1
#
_entry.id   AF-A0A0L0FC75-F1
#
_cell.length_a   1.000
_cell.length_b   1.000
_cell.length_c   1.000
_cell.angle_alpha   90.00
_cell.angle_beta   90.00
_cell.angle_gamma   90.00
#
_symmetry.space_group_name_H-M   'P 1'
#
loop_
_entity.id
_entity.type
_entity.pdbx_description
1 polymer ?
#
loop_
_entity_poly.entity_id
_entity_poly.type
_entity_poly.pdbx_seq_one_letter_code
_entity_poly.pdbx_strand_id
1 'polypeptide(L)'
;MEAALRDHPDSDQVIDSLTPAQRFFVSWGQFWRTKSRDDYLIKQLASDPHSPGNIRAFVPPSNLEEFHAAFEINETNKMYLAPEKRGNVW
;
A
#
# COMPACT_ATOMS: atom_id res chain seq x y z
N MET A 1 -5.85 2.48 -11.59
CA MET A 1 -6.71 1.28 -11.59
C MET A 1 -7.90 1.42 -12.55
N GLU A 2 -8.55 2.58 -12.59
CA GLU A 2 -9.68 2.85 -13.50
C GLU A 2 -9.36 2.57 -14.97
N ALA A 3 -8.15 2.91 -15.42
CA ALA A 3 -7.72 2.59 -16.78
C ALA A 3 -7.76 1.07 -17.08
N ALA A 4 -7.30 0.24 -16.15
CA ALA A 4 -7.32 -1.22 -16.32
C ALA A 4 -8.75 -1.80 -16.28
N LEU A 5 -9.66 -1.21 -15.51
CA LEU A 5 -11.06 -1.63 -15.46
C LEU A 5 -11.83 -1.24 -16.73
N ARG A 6 -11.44 -0.17 -17.43
CA ARG A 6 -12.00 0.16 -18.75
C ARG A 6 -11.69 -0.91 -19.79
N ASP A 7 -10.48 -1.45 -19.78
CA ASP A 7 -10.04 -2.47 -20.73
C ASP A 7 -10.54 -3.88 -20.34
N HIS A 8 -10.86 -4.08 -19.05
CA HIS A 8 -11.36 -5.34 -18.49
C HIS A 8 -12.56 -5.12 -17.56
N PRO A 9 -13.74 -4.75 -18.11
CA PRO A 9 -14.92 -4.44 -17.31
C PRO A 9 -15.39 -5.61 -16.47
N ASP A 10 -15.17 -6.85 -16.92
CA ASP A 10 -15.51 -8.07 -16.19
C ASP A 10 -14.76 -8.20 -14.86
N SER A 11 -13.65 -7.47 -14.70
CA SER A 11 -12.86 -7.43 -13.47
C SER A 11 -13.41 -6.46 -12.41
N ASP A 12 -14.41 -5.64 -12.77
CA ASP A 12 -15.08 -4.70 -11.87
C ASP A 12 -16.13 -5.39 -11.00
N GLN A 13 -15.66 -6.33 -10.19
CA GLN A 13 -16.48 -7.14 -9.30
C GLN A 13 -16.00 -7.00 -7.87
N VAL A 14 -16.94 -6.99 -6.92
CA VAL A 14 -16.63 -7.17 -5.50
C VAL A 14 -16.42 -8.66 -5.23
N ILE A 15 -15.27 -9.02 -4.63
CA ILE A 15 -14.92 -10.40 -4.26
C ILE A 15 -14.46 -10.37 -2.81
N ASP A 16 -14.93 -11.32 -1.99
CA ASP A 16 -14.65 -11.38 -0.56
C ASP A 16 -14.91 -10.06 0.19
N SER A 17 -15.98 -9.36 -0.19
CA SER A 17 -16.37 -8.04 0.33
C SER A 17 -15.35 -6.93 0.08
N LEU A 18 -14.44 -7.11 -0.89
CA LEU A 18 -13.45 -6.12 -1.29
C LEU A 18 -13.71 -5.64 -2.71
N THR A 19 -13.71 -4.32 -2.90
CA THR A 19 -13.70 -3.69 -4.23
C THR A 19 -12.39 -4.02 -4.96
N PRO A 20 -12.32 -3.90 -6.31
CA PRO A 20 -11.07 -4.05 -7.03
C PRO A 20 -9.93 -3.18 -6.48
N ALA A 21 -10.23 -1.95 -6.03
CA ALA A 21 -9.27 -1.02 -5.42
C ALA A 21 -8.67 -1.60 -4.15
N GLN A 22 -9.54 -2.06 -3.25
CA GLN A 22 -9.13 -2.63 -1.99
C GLN A 22 -8.33 -3.92 -2.22
N ARG A 23 -8.74 -4.77 -3.17
CA ARG A 23 -7.99 -5.98 -3.52
C ARG A 23 -6.59 -5.69 -4.02
N PHE A 24 -6.40 -4.65 -4.84
CA PHE A 24 -5.08 -4.24 -5.29
C PHE A 24 -4.15 -3.93 -4.10
N PHE A 25 -4.61 -3.11 -3.16
CA PHE A 25 -3.81 -2.74 -1.99
C PHE A 25 -3.63 -3.88 -0.98
N VAL A 26 -4.62 -4.77 -0.84
CA VAL A 26 -4.47 -6.00 -0.05
C VAL A 26 -3.41 -6.91 -0.69
N SER A 27 -3.43 -7.09 -2.01
CA SER A 27 -2.41 -7.85 -2.74
C SER A 27 -1.02 -7.23 -2.59
N TRP A 28 -0.92 -5.90 -2.63
CA TRP A 28 0.33 -5.18 -2.34
C TRP A 28 0.86 -5.50 -0.95
N GLY A 29 0.02 -5.41 0.08
CA GLY A 29 0.40 -5.74 1.45
C GLY A 29 0.82 -7.20 1.62
N GLN A 30 0.15 -8.12 0.90
CA GLN A 30 0.53 -9.54 0.89
C GLN A 30 1.88 -9.80 0.23
N PHE A 31 2.19 -9.09 -0.87
CA PHE A 31 3.47 -9.18 -1.55
C PHE A 31 4.65 -8.81 -0.64
N TRP A 32 4.46 -7.80 0.22
CA TRP A 32 5.47 -7.35 1.19
C TRP A 32 5.43 -8.06 2.55
N ARG A 33 4.70 -9.17 2.67
CA ARG A 33 4.59 -9.91 3.94
C ARG A 33 5.94 -10.54 4.33
N THR A 34 6.66 -9.89 5.24
CA THR A 34 7.97 -10.35 5.72
C THR A 34 8.03 -10.46 7.24
N LYS A 35 8.80 -11.41 7.75
CA LYS A 35 9.16 -11.51 9.17
C LYS A 35 10.65 -11.82 9.30
N SER A 36 11.34 -10.99 10.08
CA SER A 36 12.79 -11.10 10.30
C SER A 36 13.08 -11.21 11.79
N ARG A 37 14.22 -11.82 12.15
CA ARG A 37 14.79 -11.70 13.50
C ARG A 37 15.40 -10.30 13.65
N ASP A 38 15.40 -9.78 14.87
CA ASP A 38 15.90 -8.43 15.17
C ASP A 38 17.36 -8.23 14.70
N ASP A 39 18.24 -9.19 14.99
CA ASP A 39 19.64 -9.15 14.55
C ASP A 39 19.80 -9.06 13.03
N TYR A 40 18.90 -9.72 12.28
CA TYR A 40 18.91 -9.65 10.82
C TYR A 40 18.37 -8.29 10.35
N LEU A 41 17.30 -7.78 10.98
CA LEU A 41 16.74 -6.49 10.64
C LEU A 41 17.75 -5.36 10.87
N ILE A 42 18.53 -5.41 11.96
CA ILE A 42 19.62 -4.45 12.23
C ILE A 42 20.68 -4.52 11.12
N LYS A 43 21.09 -5.72 10.71
CA LYS A 43 22.06 -5.91 9.60
C LYS A 43 21.52 -5.40 8.27
N GLN A 44 20.24 -5.65 7.99
CA GLN A 44 19.58 -5.14 6.80
C GLN A 44 19.62 -3.61 6.77
N LEU A 45 19.20 -2.96 7.86
CA LEU A 45 19.21 -1.50 7.98
C LEU A 45 20.60 -0.89 7.76
N ALA A 46 21.68 -1.62 8.07
CA ALA A 46 23.04 -1.13 7.93
C ALA A 46 23.62 -1.28 6.51
N SER A 47 23.07 -2.14 5.66
CA SER A 47 23.74 -2.56 4.42
C SER A 47 22.85 -2.70 3.18
N ASP A 48 21.55 -2.91 3.35
CA ASP A 48 20.59 -3.05 2.24
C ASP A 48 20.03 -1.67 1.87
N PRO A 49 20.12 -1.23 0.60
CA PRO A 49 19.54 0.04 0.18
C PRO A 49 18.00 0.04 0.20
N HIS A 50 17.37 -1.13 0.30
CA HIS A 50 15.91 -1.22 0.34
C HIS A 50 15.35 -1.07 1.75
N SER A 51 14.27 -0.31 1.87
CA SER A 51 13.52 -0.26 3.13
C SER A 51 13.02 -1.65 3.53
N PRO A 52 12.93 -1.96 4.85
CA PRO A 52 12.36 -3.21 5.32
C PRO A 52 10.96 -3.48 4.76
N GLY A 53 10.63 -4.76 4.52
CA GLY A 53 9.38 -5.16 3.85
C GLY A 53 8.12 -4.63 4.53
N ASN A 54 8.07 -4.64 5.87
CA ASN A 54 6.95 -4.07 6.63
C ASN A 54 6.78 -2.57 6.40
N ILE A 55 7.85 -1.80 6.16
CA ILE A 55 7.76 -0.37 5.83
C ILE A 55 7.26 -0.19 4.38
N ARG A 56 7.76 -1.02 3.44
CA ARG A 56 7.33 -1.02 2.02
C ARG A 56 5.87 -1.39 1.84
N ALA A 57 5.32 -2.18 2.75
CA ALA A 57 3.92 -2.59 2.71
C ALA A 57 2.94 -1.42 2.83
N PHE A 58 3.28 -0.36 3.57
CA PHE A 58 2.30 0.66 3.96
C PHE A 58 2.73 2.10 3.66
N VAL A 59 4.03 2.44 3.71
CA VAL A 59 4.47 3.82 3.48
C VAL A 59 4.17 4.29 2.05
N PRO A 60 4.48 3.53 0.98
CA PRO A 60 4.15 3.97 -0.38
C PRO A 60 2.63 4.12 -0.59
N PRO A 61 1.76 3.15 -0.22
CA PRO A 61 0.31 3.34 -0.32
C PRO A 61 -0.22 4.57 0.43
N SER A 62 0.29 4.89 1.63
CA SER A 62 -0.12 6.10 2.38
C SER A 62 0.12 7.42 1.65
N ASN A 63 0.98 7.45 0.62
CA ASN A 63 1.20 8.64 -0.20
C ASN A 63 0.19 8.78 -1.35
N LEU A 64 -0.61 7.76 -1.65
CA LEU A 64 -1.53 7.72 -2.80
C LEU A 64 -2.95 8.12 -2.37
N GLU A 65 -3.54 9.10 -3.04
CA GLU A 65 -4.94 9.50 -2.79
C GLU A 65 -5.90 8.33 -2.99
N GLU A 66 -5.63 7.46 -3.96
CA GLU A 66 -6.43 6.28 -4.26
C GLU A 66 -6.47 5.28 -3.10
N PHE A 67 -5.40 5.22 -2.28
CA PHE A 67 -5.39 4.39 -1.08
C PHE A 67 -6.28 4.97 0.02
N HIS A 68 -6.25 6.30 0.20
CA HIS A 68 -7.15 6.97 1.15
C HIS A 68 -8.61 6.80 0.73
N ALA A 69 -8.91 6.97 -0.56
CA ALA A 69 -10.25 6.78 -1.10
C ALA A 69 -10.73 5.32 -0.99
N ALA A 70 -9.87 4.34 -1.31
CA ALA A 70 -10.26 2.92 -1.31
C ALA A 70 -10.66 2.39 0.08
N PHE A 71 -10.13 2.97 1.16
CA PHE A 71 -10.39 2.55 2.53
C PHE A 71 -11.03 3.64 3.40
N GLU A 72 -11.52 4.71 2.78
CA GLU A 72 -12.17 5.84 3.46
C GLU A 72 -11.32 6.41 4.62
N ILE A 73 -10.00 6.50 4.41
CA ILE A 73 -9.03 6.94 5.42
C ILE A 73 -9.18 8.45 5.63
N ASN A 74 -9.37 8.83 6.88
CA ASN A 74 -9.47 10.21 7.33
C ASN A 74 -8.49 10.48 8.48
N GLU A 75 -8.45 11.72 8.96
CA GLU A 75 -7.51 12.21 9.98
C GLU A 75 -7.47 11.39 11.28
N THR A 76 -8.52 10.64 11.59
CA THR A 76 -8.57 9.77 12.79
C THR A 76 -7.84 8.44 12.61
N ASN A 77 -7.53 8.05 11.38
CA ASN A 77 -6.88 6.79 11.07
C ASN A 77 -5.35 6.92 11.16
N LYS A 78 -4.68 5.91 11.72
CA LYS A 78 -3.19 5.88 11.87
C LYS A 78 -2.43 5.97 10.55
N MET A 79 -3.07 5.58 9.45
CA MET A 79 -2.49 5.53 8.11
C MET A 79 -2.73 6.82 7.32
N TYR A 80 -3.42 7.80 7.91
CA TYR A 80 -3.67 9.09 7.32
C TYR A 80 -2.38 9.90 7.18
N LEU A 81 -2.24 10.53 6.02
CA LEU A 81 -1.17 11.46 5.71
C LEU A 81 -1.82 12.64 4.99
N ALA A 82 -1.67 13.84 5.53
CA ALA A 82 -2.24 15.05 4.95
C ALA A 82 -1.72 15.25 3.51
N PRO A 83 -2.55 15.71 2.56
CA PRO A 83 -2.17 15.80 1.15
C PRO A 83 -0.83 16.50 0.90
N GLU A 84 -0.52 17.56 1.64
CA GLU A 84 0.72 18.33 1.55
C GLU A 84 1.96 17.61 2.09
N LYS A 85 1.78 16.52 2.83
CA LYS A 85 2.87 15.67 3.36
C LYS A 85 3.12 14.43 2.51
N ARG A 86 2.31 14.19 1.48
CA ARG A 86 2.45 13.03 0.61
C ARG A 86 3.56 13.28 -0.41
N GLY A 87 4.49 12.34 -0.48
CA GLY A 87 5.56 12.36 -1.47
C GLY A 87 5.00 12.09 -2.87
N ASN A 88 5.24 13.00 -3.79
CA ASN A 88 4.98 12.82 -5.22
C ASN A 88 6.27 13.08 -6.00
N VAL A 89 6.64 12.14 -6.87
CA VAL A 89 7.93 12.15 -7.57
C VAL A 89 7.78 12.13 -9.09
N TRP A 90 6.76 11.44 -9.61
CA TRP A 90 6.56 11.17 -11.04
C TRP A 90 5.34 11.92 -11.56
#